data_AF-A0A1F5ITH4-F1
#
_entry.id   AF-A0A1F5ITH4-F1
#
_cell.length_a   1.000
_cell.length_b   1.000
_cell.length_c   1.000
_cell.angle_alpha   90.00
_cell.angle_beta   90.00
_cell.angle_gamma   90.00
#
_symmetry.space_group_name_H-M   'P 1'
#
loop_
_entity.id
_entity.type
_entity.pdbx_description
1 polymer ?
#
loop_
_entity_poly.entity_id
_entity_poly.type
_entity_poly.pdbx_seq_one_letter_code
_entity_poly.pdbx_strand_id
1 'polypeptide(L)'
;MELIAESEKRTRPPYVAVIDTQLIGSIDEARMNFEAQSIQKPKAMILLVDATGGSKDILNPFIKEAVDEGTPVFLLSKNYGRNTGIQKVAYGTQSDAVEAGATPLRDINVNSTLEVVNVIQAAVDQGLTGSELKVAIVEQFGSPVVKPTK
;
A
#
# COMPACT_ATOMS: atom_id res chain seq x y z
N MET A 1 -6.88 -47.36 6.19
CA MET A 1 -6.83 -46.29 7.21
C MET A 1 -6.22 -45.08 6.54
N GLU A 2 -7.04 -44.34 5.80
CA GLU A 2 -6.59 -43.25 4.92
C GLU A 2 -7.63 -42.14 5.08
N LEU A 3 -7.54 -41.39 6.20
CA LEU A 3 -8.52 -40.36 6.56
C LEU A 3 -7.89 -39.26 7.42
N ILE A 4 -6.59 -38.99 7.25
CA ILE A 4 -5.88 -37.92 7.97
C ILE A 4 -4.85 -37.23 7.05
N ALA A 5 -5.26 -36.76 5.86
CA ALA A 5 -4.37 -36.02 4.97
C ALA A 5 -4.98 -34.76 4.33
N GLU A 6 -6.20 -34.36 4.70
CA GLU A 6 -6.86 -33.19 4.09
C GLU A 6 -7.05 -31.98 5.02
N SER A 7 -6.61 -32.02 6.28
CA SER A 7 -6.88 -30.93 7.23
C SER A 7 -5.80 -29.83 7.34
N GLU A 8 -4.67 -29.93 6.62
CA GLU A 8 -3.49 -29.05 6.81
C GLU A 8 -3.17 -28.11 5.64
N LYS A 9 -4.16 -27.63 4.89
CA LYS A 9 -4.02 -26.39 4.11
C LYS A 9 -5.04 -25.36 4.56
N ARG A 10 -4.98 -24.98 5.84
CA ARG A 10 -5.39 -23.62 6.21
C ARG A 10 -4.35 -22.68 5.64
N THR A 11 -4.47 -22.37 4.34
CA THR A 11 -3.73 -21.29 3.71
C THR A 11 -4.01 -20.04 4.53
N ARG A 12 -2.98 -19.50 5.20
CA ARG A 12 -3.11 -18.21 5.89
C ARG A 12 -3.69 -17.21 4.87
N PRO A 13 -4.68 -16.40 5.26
CA PRO A 13 -5.24 -15.42 4.34
C PRO A 13 -4.13 -14.53 3.79
N PRO A 14 -4.25 -14.05 2.54
CA PRO A 14 -3.24 -13.21 1.93
C PRO A 14 -2.93 -12.00 2.80
N TYR A 15 -1.63 -11.82 3.06
CA TYR A 15 -1.14 -10.77 3.95
C TYR A 15 -1.08 -9.42 3.22
N VAL A 16 -1.71 -8.40 3.79
CA VAL A 16 -1.59 -7.00 3.37
C VAL A 16 -0.87 -6.26 4.49
N ALA A 17 0.30 -5.68 4.19
CA ALA A 17 1.04 -4.92 5.19
C ALA A 17 0.48 -3.51 5.29
N VAL A 18 0.33 -3.00 6.52
CA VAL A 18 -0.04 -1.60 6.78
C VAL A 18 1.07 -0.95 7.59
N ILE A 19 1.66 0.11 7.06
CA ILE A 19 2.80 0.80 7.67
C ILE A 19 2.39 2.25 7.98
N ASP A 20 2.49 2.64 9.24
CA ASP A 20 2.33 4.03 9.67
C ASP A 20 3.67 4.76 9.51
N THR A 21 3.73 5.68 8.54
CA THR A 21 5.00 6.31 8.16
C THR A 21 5.39 7.50 9.02
N GLN A 22 4.49 8.00 9.88
CA GLN A 22 4.77 9.19 10.70
C GLN A 22 5.92 8.99 11.68
N LEU A 23 6.05 7.77 12.23
CA LEU A 23 7.07 7.42 13.22
C LEU A 23 8.43 7.09 12.60
N ILE A 24 8.53 6.98 11.28
CA ILE A 24 9.79 6.65 10.59
C ILE A 24 10.60 7.94 10.41
N GLY A 25 11.61 8.16 11.24
CA GLY A 25 12.45 9.35 11.24
C GLY A 25 13.76 9.19 10.46
N SER A 26 14.17 7.96 10.17
CA SER A 26 15.46 7.64 9.57
C SER A 26 15.39 6.54 8.50
N ILE A 27 16.45 6.45 7.68
CA ILE A 27 16.60 5.40 6.66
C ILE A 27 16.66 3.99 7.28
N ASP A 28 17.28 3.87 8.47
CA ASP A 28 17.40 2.59 9.17
C ASP A 28 16.04 2.12 9.73
N GLU A 29 15.25 3.04 10.29
CA GLU A 29 13.89 2.74 10.71
C GLU A 29 13.01 2.38 9.51
N ALA A 30 13.16 3.07 8.37
CA ALA A 30 12.44 2.75 7.14
C ALA A 30 12.78 1.33 6.69
N ARG A 31 14.08 1.00 6.60
CA ARG A 31 14.56 -0.35 6.27
C ARG A 31 13.97 -1.39 7.20
N MET A 32 14.11 -1.22 8.51
CA MET A 32 13.61 -2.17 9.50
C MET A 32 12.11 -2.41 9.36
N ASN A 33 11.33 -1.35 9.12
CA ASN A 33 9.88 -1.49 8.92
C ASN A 33 9.57 -2.29 7.65
N PHE A 34 10.19 -1.96 6.52
CA PHE A 34 9.95 -2.69 5.26
C PHE A 34 10.42 -4.14 5.33
N GLU A 35 11.63 -4.40 5.85
CA GLU A 35 12.18 -5.76 6.01
C GLU A 35 11.30 -6.62 6.92
N ALA A 36 10.80 -6.07 8.03
CA ALA A 36 9.89 -6.78 8.93
C ALA A 36 8.59 -7.21 8.23
N GLN A 37 8.08 -6.40 7.30
CA GLN A 37 6.91 -6.76 6.50
C GLN A 37 7.26 -7.79 5.42
N SER A 38 8.38 -7.61 4.71
CA SER A 38 8.80 -8.45 3.60
C SER A 38 9.06 -9.91 3.99
N ILE A 39 9.41 -10.19 5.25
CA ILE A 39 9.50 -11.58 5.78
C ILE A 39 8.23 -12.39 5.50
N GLN A 40 7.06 -11.74 5.60
CA GLN A 40 5.76 -12.38 5.40
C GLN A 40 5.30 -12.36 3.93
N LYS A 41 6.10 -11.78 3.03
CA LYS A 41 5.82 -11.66 1.58
C LYS A 41 4.41 -11.11 1.32
N PRO A 42 4.13 -9.86 1.74
CA PRO A 42 2.82 -9.25 1.57
C PRO A 42 2.42 -9.22 0.09
N LYS A 43 1.13 -9.36 -0.16
CA LYS A 43 0.56 -9.27 -1.51
C LYS A 43 0.32 -7.83 -1.94
N ALA A 44 0.26 -6.91 -0.99
CA ALA A 44 0.27 -5.48 -1.19
C ALA A 44 0.75 -4.78 0.09
N MET A 45 1.21 -3.55 -0.04
CA MET A 45 1.53 -2.68 1.09
C MET A 45 0.63 -1.43 1.06
N ILE A 46 0.21 -0.99 2.24
CA ILE A 46 -0.52 0.25 2.48
C ILE A 46 0.38 1.14 3.34
N LEU A 47 0.71 2.32 2.83
CA LEU A 47 1.43 3.34 3.59
C LEU A 47 0.43 4.40 4.05
N LEU A 48 0.33 4.58 5.36
CA LEU A 48 -0.37 5.71 5.95
C LEU A 48 0.58 6.91 5.90
N VAL A 49 0.31 7.82 4.97
CA VAL A 49 1.13 9.00 4.67
C VAL A 49 0.49 10.26 5.26
N ASP A 50 1.16 11.41 5.15
CA ASP A 50 0.63 12.66 5.68
C ASP A 50 -0.76 12.99 5.11
N ALA A 51 -1.50 13.85 5.79
CA ALA A 51 -2.91 14.13 5.46
C ALA A 51 -3.13 14.55 3.98
N THR A 52 -2.13 15.16 3.35
CA THR A 52 -2.20 15.60 1.95
C THR A 52 -1.74 14.54 0.95
N GLY A 53 -1.19 13.41 1.40
CA GLY A 53 -0.60 12.36 0.55
C GLY A 53 0.93 12.41 0.44
N GLY A 54 1.59 13.33 1.13
CA GLY A 54 3.05 13.43 1.11
C GLY A 54 3.71 12.31 1.91
N SER A 55 4.78 11.74 1.36
CA SER A 55 5.61 10.75 2.06
C SER A 55 7.03 11.28 2.23
N LYS A 56 7.77 10.76 3.21
CA LYS A 56 9.17 11.18 3.41
C LYS A 56 10.06 10.53 2.34
N ASP A 57 10.95 11.29 1.71
CA ASP A 57 11.80 10.80 0.60
C ASP A 57 12.65 9.58 0.96
N ILE A 58 12.99 9.44 2.25
CA ILE A 58 13.70 8.26 2.79
C ILE A 58 12.96 6.93 2.54
N LEU A 59 11.66 6.97 2.25
CA LEU A 59 10.84 5.79 1.95
C LEU A 59 10.93 5.36 0.49
N ASN A 60 11.29 6.28 -0.42
CA ASN A 60 11.22 6.06 -1.87
C ASN A 60 12.06 4.86 -2.36
N PRO A 61 13.29 4.62 -1.87
CA PRO A 61 14.05 3.43 -2.27
C PRO A 61 13.33 2.12 -1.94
N PHE A 62 12.66 2.05 -0.78
CA PHE A 62 11.98 0.84 -0.31
C PHE A 62 10.61 0.65 -0.98
N ILE A 63 9.92 1.75 -1.29
CA ILE A 63 8.72 1.72 -2.14
C ILE A 63 9.09 1.13 -3.49
N LYS A 64 10.16 1.63 -4.11
CA LYS A 64 10.63 1.16 -5.41
C LYS A 64 11.02 -0.31 -5.37
N GLU A 65 11.78 -0.73 -4.36
CA GLU A 65 12.16 -2.14 -4.16
C GLU A 65 10.92 -3.05 -4.07
N ALA A 66 9.94 -2.72 -3.23
CA ALA A 66 8.71 -3.50 -3.11
C ALA A 66 7.93 -3.60 -4.43
N VAL A 67 7.83 -2.49 -5.19
CA VAL A 67 7.16 -2.46 -6.50
C VAL A 67 7.92 -3.28 -7.54
N ASP A 68 9.24 -3.16 -7.58
CA ASP A 68 10.10 -3.92 -8.51
C ASP A 68 10.03 -5.44 -8.23
N GLU A 69 9.80 -5.84 -6.97
CA GLU A 69 9.52 -7.22 -6.55
C GLU A 69 8.08 -7.69 -6.86
N GLY A 70 7.24 -6.82 -7.42
CA GLY A 70 5.86 -7.13 -7.78
C GLY A 70 4.84 -6.96 -6.65
N THR A 71 5.21 -6.27 -5.57
CA THR A 71 4.29 -5.91 -4.47
C THR A 71 3.72 -4.51 -4.70
N PRO A 72 2.43 -4.35 -5.06
CA PRO A 72 1.85 -3.03 -5.22
C PRO A 72 1.81 -2.28 -3.89
N VAL A 73 2.18 -0.99 -3.93
CA VAL A 73 2.20 -0.09 -2.78
C VAL A 73 1.12 0.98 -2.96
N PHE A 74 0.21 1.10 -1.97
CA PHE A 74 -0.88 2.07 -1.95
C PHE A 74 -0.66 3.14 -0.89
N LEU A 75 -1.01 4.40 -1.19
CA LEU A 75 -0.92 5.50 -0.23
C LEU A 75 -2.31 5.90 0.26
N LEU A 76 -2.48 5.96 1.58
CA LEU A 76 -3.69 6.42 2.25
C LEU A 76 -3.36 7.65 3.10
N SER A 77 -4.23 8.65 3.05
CA SER A 77 -4.09 9.85 3.86
C SER A 77 -4.33 9.53 5.34
N LYS A 78 -3.37 9.87 6.21
CA LYS A 78 -3.55 9.80 7.66
C LYS A 78 -4.27 11.04 8.19
N ASN A 79 -5.50 11.24 7.71
CA ASN A 79 -6.41 12.30 8.15
C ASN A 79 -7.64 11.68 8.84
N TYR A 80 -7.76 11.88 10.15
CA TYR A 80 -8.88 11.37 10.95
C TYR A 80 -10.09 12.30 10.97
N GLY A 81 -9.92 13.59 10.67
CA GLY A 81 -10.91 14.63 10.97
C GLY A 81 -11.97 14.86 9.88
N ARG A 82 -11.73 14.39 8.65
CA ARG A 82 -12.68 14.45 7.53
C ARG A 82 -12.55 13.18 6.70
N ASN A 83 -13.66 12.69 6.14
CA ASN A 83 -13.69 11.61 5.14
C ASN A 83 -13.17 12.09 3.78
N THR A 84 -12.03 12.79 3.79
CA THR A 84 -11.36 13.33 2.61
C THR A 84 -9.93 12.82 2.64
N GLY A 85 -9.55 12.10 1.60
CA GLY A 85 -8.20 11.58 1.39
C GLY A 85 -7.35 12.42 0.44
N ILE A 86 -6.47 11.74 -0.30
CA ILE A 86 -5.56 12.38 -1.26
C ILE A 86 -6.37 12.81 -2.49
N GLN A 87 -6.39 14.11 -2.79
CA GLN A 87 -7.21 14.63 -3.90
C GLN A 87 -6.40 14.94 -5.15
N LYS A 88 -5.15 15.35 -4.98
CA LYS A 88 -4.24 15.77 -6.05
C LYS A 88 -2.81 15.44 -5.65
N VAL A 89 -1.99 15.07 -6.63
CA VAL A 89 -0.54 14.99 -6.49
C VAL A 89 0.02 16.26 -7.12
N ALA A 90 0.49 17.18 -6.27
CA ALA A 90 0.88 18.53 -6.69
C ALA A 90 2.20 19.03 -6.09
N TYR A 91 2.77 18.33 -5.12
CA TYR A 91 3.97 18.73 -4.38
C TYR A 91 5.06 17.64 -4.49
N GLY A 92 6.34 18.02 -4.41
CA GLY A 92 7.50 17.14 -4.59
C GLY A 92 7.40 15.83 -3.79
N THR A 93 7.18 15.92 -2.48
CA THR A 93 7.06 14.72 -1.61
C THR A 93 5.89 13.79 -1.94
N GLN A 94 4.90 14.26 -2.73
CA GLN A 94 3.82 13.44 -3.26
C GLN A 94 4.19 12.85 -4.61
N SER A 95 4.85 13.61 -5.48
CA SER A 95 5.32 13.12 -6.79
C SER A 95 6.39 12.05 -6.62
N ASP A 96 7.32 12.23 -5.69
CA ASP A 96 8.49 11.37 -5.58
C ASP A 96 8.12 9.95 -5.14
N ALA A 97 7.10 9.82 -4.28
CA ALA A 97 6.52 8.52 -3.91
C ALA A 97 5.83 7.84 -5.10
N VAL A 98 5.15 8.62 -5.94
CA VAL A 98 4.49 8.13 -7.16
C VAL A 98 5.51 7.73 -8.21
N GLU A 99 6.60 8.50 -8.37
CA GLU A 99 7.74 8.18 -9.23
C GLU A 99 8.45 6.91 -8.78
N ALA A 100 8.52 6.66 -7.47
CA ALA A 100 8.97 5.39 -6.91
C ALA A 100 8.00 4.22 -7.15
N GLY A 101 6.80 4.48 -7.67
CA GLY A 101 5.82 3.47 -8.09
C GLY A 101 4.60 3.32 -7.17
N ALA A 102 4.53 4.06 -6.05
CA ALA A 102 3.38 4.02 -5.17
C ALA A 102 2.11 4.58 -5.84
N THR A 103 0.96 4.09 -5.40
CA THR A 103 -0.34 4.44 -5.96
C THR A 103 -1.22 5.11 -4.90
N PRO A 104 -1.39 6.44 -4.93
CA PRO A 104 -2.30 7.12 -4.01
C PRO A 104 -3.75 6.73 -4.31
N LEU A 105 -4.52 6.45 -3.26
CA LEU A 105 -5.96 6.20 -3.37
C LEU A 105 -6.72 7.51 -3.21
N ARG A 106 -7.59 7.81 -4.16
CA ARG A 106 -8.28 9.09 -4.22
C ARG A 106 -9.37 9.18 -3.16
N ASP A 107 -9.39 10.30 -2.41
CA ASP A 107 -10.40 10.56 -1.38
C ASP A 107 -10.48 9.51 -0.25
N ILE A 108 -9.52 8.58 -0.16
CA ILE A 108 -9.42 7.56 0.89
C ILE A 108 -8.47 8.01 2.01
N ASN A 109 -8.87 7.80 3.25
CA ASN A 109 -8.08 8.10 4.44
C ASN A 109 -7.93 6.86 5.36
N VAL A 110 -7.24 7.05 6.48
CA VAL A 110 -6.97 6.03 7.50
C VAL A 110 -8.22 5.40 8.12
N ASN A 111 -9.38 6.07 8.11
CA ASN A 111 -10.62 5.47 8.63
C ASN A 111 -11.13 4.34 7.71
N SER A 112 -10.74 4.35 6.43
CA SER A 112 -11.06 3.32 5.44
C SER A 112 -10.00 2.21 5.34
N THR A 113 -8.97 2.19 6.21
CA THR A 113 -7.90 1.18 6.10
C THR A 113 -8.43 -0.25 6.10
N LEU A 114 -9.39 -0.59 6.97
CA LEU A 114 -9.98 -1.93 7.00
C LEU A 114 -10.76 -2.26 5.71
N GLU A 115 -11.49 -1.29 5.17
CA GLU A 115 -12.21 -1.44 3.90
C GLU A 115 -11.23 -1.74 2.75
N VAL A 116 -10.16 -0.95 2.65
CA VAL A 116 -9.12 -1.14 1.62
C VAL A 116 -8.44 -2.49 1.78
N VAL A 117 -8.08 -2.90 3.01
CA VAL A 117 -7.50 -4.23 3.27
C VAL A 117 -8.46 -5.34 2.80
N ASN A 118 -9.75 -5.25 3.13
CA ASN A 118 -10.74 -6.26 2.73
C ASN A 118 -10.89 -6.36 1.22
N VAL A 119 -10.90 -5.22 0.52
CA VAL A 119 -10.99 -5.19 -0.95
C VAL A 119 -9.73 -5.80 -1.58
N ILE A 120 -8.54 -5.48 -1.06
CA ILE A 120 -7.28 -6.08 -1.51
C ILE A 120 -7.30 -7.59 -1.30
N GLN A 121 -7.72 -8.06 -0.12
CA GLN A 121 -7.79 -9.49 0.16
C GLN A 121 -8.76 -10.20 -0.79
N ALA A 122 -9.95 -9.64 -1.02
CA ALA A 122 -10.92 -10.20 -1.94
C ALA A 122 -10.39 -10.26 -3.39
N ALA A 123 -9.63 -9.27 -3.82
CA ALA A 123 -8.98 -9.26 -5.13
C ALA A 123 -7.86 -10.32 -5.22
N VAL A 124 -7.08 -10.50 -4.16
CA VAL A 124 -6.05 -11.54 -4.09
C VAL A 124 -6.66 -12.94 -4.06
N ASP A 125 -7.79 -13.13 -3.37
CA ASP A 125 -8.52 -14.40 -3.34
C ASP A 125 -9.07 -14.78 -4.73
N GLN A 126 -9.27 -13.81 -5.62
CA GLN A 126 -9.58 -14.01 -7.04
C GLN A 126 -8.34 -14.32 -7.89
N GLY A 127 -7.15 -14.37 -7.30
CA GLY A 127 -5.89 -14.65 -7.97
C GLY A 127 -5.17 -13.42 -8.53
N LEU A 128 -5.65 -12.20 -8.28
CA LEU A 128 -5.01 -10.99 -8.78
C LEU A 128 -3.70 -10.71 -8.06
N THR A 129 -2.66 -10.32 -8.81
CA THR A 129 -1.33 -10.01 -8.26
C THR A 129 -0.69 -8.81 -8.95
N GLY A 130 0.34 -8.23 -8.33
CA GLY A 130 1.18 -7.19 -8.96
C GLY A 130 0.38 -6.05 -9.59
N SER A 131 0.60 -5.83 -10.88
CA SER A 131 -0.06 -4.79 -11.68
C SER A 131 -1.57 -5.01 -11.83
N GLU A 132 -2.04 -6.27 -11.93
CA GLU A 132 -3.47 -6.57 -12.07
C GLU A 132 -4.22 -6.21 -10.78
N LEU A 133 -3.61 -6.55 -9.63
CA LEU A 133 -4.12 -6.15 -8.33
C LEU A 133 -4.16 -4.62 -8.21
N LYS A 134 -3.07 -3.92 -8.58
CA LYS A 134 -3.04 -2.46 -8.61
C LYS A 134 -4.19 -1.88 -9.44
N VAL A 135 -4.43 -2.39 -10.65
CA VAL A 135 -5.50 -1.90 -11.53
C VAL A 135 -6.86 -2.09 -10.87
N ALA A 136 -7.17 -3.27 -10.34
CA ALA A 136 -8.46 -3.55 -9.70
C ALA A 136 -8.73 -2.62 -8.50
N ILE A 137 -7.71 -2.35 -7.67
CA ILE A 137 -7.85 -1.42 -6.54
C ILE A 137 -8.05 0.01 -7.01
N VAL A 138 -7.37 0.43 -8.08
CA VAL A 138 -7.57 1.75 -8.68
C VAL A 138 -8.94 1.88 -9.34
N GLU A 139 -9.49 0.83 -9.95
CA GLU A 139 -10.85 0.85 -10.50
C GLU A 139 -11.89 1.04 -9.39
N GLN A 140 -11.67 0.43 -8.23
CA GLN A 140 -12.59 0.54 -7.08
C GLN A 140 -12.53 1.91 -6.39
N PHE A 141 -11.33 2.41 -6.10
CA PHE A 141 -11.17 3.62 -5.27
C PHE A 141 -10.79 4.88 -6.06
N GLY A 142 -10.33 4.70 -7.30
CA GLY A 142 -9.72 5.77 -8.10
C GLY A 142 -8.32 6.14 -7.62
N SER A 143 -7.63 6.91 -8.46
CA SER A 143 -6.34 7.54 -8.15
C SER A 143 -6.43 9.04 -8.49
N PRO A 144 -5.83 9.93 -7.67
CA PRO A 144 -5.83 11.36 -7.94
C PRO A 144 -5.05 11.68 -9.22
N VAL A 145 -5.42 12.78 -9.87
CA VAL A 145 -4.71 13.25 -11.08
C VAL A 145 -3.30 13.65 -10.68
N VAL A 146 -2.31 13.01 -11.31
CA VAL A 146 -0.90 13.39 -11.23
C VAL A 146 -0.65 14.51 -12.22
N LYS A 147 -0.31 15.70 -11.73
CA LYS A 147 0.18 16.76 -12.61
C LYS A 147 1.67 16.52 -12.89
N PRO A 148 2.12 16.61 -14.14
CA PRO A 148 3.55 16.57 -14.42
C PRO A 148 4.25 17.71 -13.68
N THR A 149 5.25 17.36 -12.89
CA THR A 149 6.26 18.28 -12.37
C THR A 149 7.02 18.84 -13.58
N LYS A 150 7.05 20.18 -13.71
CA LYS A 150 7.76 20.90 -14.77
C LYS A 150 9.22 21.07 -14.42
#